data_AF-A0A3B9GPU7-F1
#
_entry.id   AF-A0A3B9GPU7-F1
#
_cell.length_a   1.000
_cell.length_b   1.000
_cell.length_c   1.000
_cell.angle_alpha   90.00
_cell.angle_beta   90.00
_cell.angle_gamma   90.00
#
_symmetry.space_group_name_H-M   'P 1'
#
loop_
_entity.id
_entity.type
_entity.pdbx_description
1 polymer ?
#
loop_
_entity_poly.entity_id
_entity_poly.type
_entity_poly.pdbx_seq_one_letter_code
_entity_poly.pdbx_strand_id
1 'polypeptide(L)'
;MKLTDFDHFKAREPYYTGYRLLSTPDKNGDKPEIFISTSNRSAGKTVFYSGYMLHRYIQNNEKFLLLYRNKYETETAVQNFASQIIDLFYAGVELTQERGIKNVYDKITIKAGDSAPEICGYVTSLRASEQIKKYSSMLSGVSWILFDEAFPEDDIYLPDEVRRLMSIHDSLARGGGAQNRYLPVIIIGNLINVDNPYYSALNIVDQLTIETNYMRGDGWVVEQAFNAASAQAHAQSAFHRALDRVGYGAASMEKTYLNTDYQFIENQIVDKGIYICSIKYGKHLYSVRYNENTDFYYAGTNPDPSCKYVQAATEADIDDNAIYDPLSRARKLLKKKFRDNKVRFKNLETRSAVLHFINGR
;
A
#
# COMPACT_ATOMS: atom_id res chain seq x y z
N MET A 1 -10.96 3.91 -39.17
CA MET A 1 -9.86 3.25 -38.43
C MET A 1 -10.42 2.77 -37.11
N LYS A 2 -10.06 1.57 -36.63
CA LYS A 2 -10.56 1.03 -35.36
C LYS A 2 -9.57 1.37 -34.24
N LEU A 3 -10.06 1.57 -33.00
CA LEU A 3 -9.21 1.81 -31.82
C LEU A 3 -8.15 0.72 -31.63
N THR A 4 -8.47 -0.53 -31.98
CA THR A 4 -7.55 -1.67 -31.95
C THR A 4 -6.32 -1.51 -32.85
N ASP A 5 -6.40 -0.70 -33.91
CA ASP A 5 -5.29 -0.47 -34.83
C ASP A 5 -4.16 0.34 -34.17
N PHE A 6 -4.47 1.04 -33.08
CA PHE A 6 -3.55 1.87 -32.31
C PHE A 6 -3.00 1.19 -31.07
N ASP A 7 -3.42 -0.04 -30.77
CA ASP A 7 -2.96 -0.77 -29.59
C ASP A 7 -1.70 -1.58 -29.92
N HIS A 8 -0.56 -1.08 -29.44
CA HIS A 8 0.74 -1.73 -29.56
C HIS A 8 1.32 -2.11 -28.20
N PHE A 9 0.46 -2.23 -27.17
CA PHE A 9 0.90 -2.58 -25.83
C PHE A 9 1.54 -3.95 -25.79
N LYS A 10 2.84 -3.95 -25.47
CA LYS A 10 3.65 -5.16 -25.28
C LYS A 10 4.64 -4.88 -24.17
N ALA A 11 4.60 -5.68 -23.11
CA ALA A 11 5.65 -5.65 -22.12
C ALA A 11 6.98 -6.10 -22.77
N ARG A 12 8.07 -5.39 -22.49
CA ARG A 12 9.39 -5.67 -23.06
C ARG A 12 10.42 -5.80 -21.96
N GLU A 13 11.20 -6.86 -21.98
CA GLU A 13 12.43 -6.95 -21.19
C GLU A 13 13.40 -5.81 -21.61
N PRO A 14 14.13 -5.18 -20.68
CA PRO A 14 14.29 -5.52 -19.26
C PRO A 14 13.30 -4.80 -18.31
N TYR A 15 12.19 -4.27 -18.84
CA TYR A 15 11.21 -3.53 -18.05
C TYR A 15 10.21 -4.47 -17.38
N TYR A 16 9.65 -4.01 -16.25
CA TYR A 16 8.70 -4.78 -15.44
C TYR A 16 7.50 -5.29 -16.26
N THR A 17 7.06 -6.51 -15.94
CA THR A 17 5.80 -7.07 -16.46
C THR A 17 4.95 -7.59 -15.29
N GLY A 18 3.66 -7.22 -15.26
CA GLY A 18 2.73 -7.64 -14.21
C GLY A 18 1.87 -8.85 -14.57
N TYR A 19 2.12 -9.50 -15.73
CA TYR A 19 1.31 -10.64 -16.17
C TYR A 19 1.32 -11.80 -15.18
N ARG A 20 2.46 -12.07 -14.55
CA ARG A 20 2.57 -13.12 -13.53
C ARG A 20 1.69 -12.82 -12.33
N LEU A 21 1.73 -11.58 -11.80
CA LEU A 21 0.86 -11.18 -10.70
C LEU A 21 -0.61 -11.33 -11.07
N LEU A 22 -1.02 -10.81 -12.23
CA LEU A 22 -2.41 -10.80 -12.69
C LEU A 22 -2.98 -12.18 -13.04
N SER A 23 -2.11 -13.17 -13.31
CA SER A 23 -2.51 -14.56 -13.59
C SER A 23 -2.40 -15.49 -12.38
N THR A 24 -1.85 -15.01 -11.27
CA THR A 24 -1.67 -15.83 -10.06
C THR A 24 -3.00 -15.98 -9.33
N PRO A 25 -3.49 -17.20 -9.08
CA PRO A 25 -4.67 -17.42 -8.25
C PRO A 25 -4.34 -17.18 -6.77
N ASP A 26 -5.37 -16.98 -5.97
CA ASP A 26 -5.25 -16.80 -4.52
C ASP A 26 -4.83 -18.11 -3.80
N LYS A 27 -4.77 -18.12 -2.47
CA LYS A 27 -4.36 -19.32 -1.71
C LYS A 27 -5.32 -20.52 -1.89
N ASN A 28 -6.57 -20.27 -2.25
CA ASN A 28 -7.62 -21.28 -2.41
C ASN A 28 -7.72 -21.79 -3.87
N GLY A 29 -7.00 -21.16 -4.80
CA GLY A 29 -7.07 -21.45 -6.24
C GLY A 29 -8.09 -20.59 -6.99
N ASP A 30 -8.73 -19.63 -6.30
CA ASP A 30 -9.73 -18.75 -6.87
C ASP A 30 -9.09 -17.50 -7.48
N LYS A 31 -9.86 -16.76 -8.28
CA LYS A 31 -9.40 -15.50 -8.88
C LYS A 31 -9.41 -14.40 -7.81
N PRO A 32 -8.25 -13.81 -7.45
CA PRO A 32 -8.20 -12.75 -6.44
C PRO A 32 -8.81 -11.45 -6.96
N GLU A 33 -9.24 -10.59 -6.03
CA GLU A 33 -9.72 -9.23 -6.31
C GLU A 33 -8.74 -8.14 -5.86
N ILE A 34 -7.71 -8.48 -5.08
CA ILE A 34 -6.67 -7.53 -4.68
C ILE A 34 -5.32 -8.00 -5.19
N PHE A 35 -4.66 -7.17 -5.99
CA PHE A 35 -3.31 -7.38 -6.47
C PHE A 35 -2.43 -6.24 -5.96
N ILE A 36 -1.37 -6.55 -5.22
CA ILE A 36 -0.41 -5.54 -4.79
C ILE A 36 0.92 -5.78 -5.48
N SER A 37 1.44 -4.79 -6.20
CA SER A 37 2.79 -4.83 -6.80
C SER A 37 3.67 -3.75 -6.20
N THR A 38 4.72 -4.19 -5.50
CA THR A 38 5.78 -3.32 -5.00
C THR A 38 7.11 -3.65 -5.65
N SER A 39 7.89 -2.61 -5.96
CA SER A 39 9.28 -2.78 -6.42
C SER A 39 10.09 -1.50 -6.26
N ASN A 40 11.39 -1.55 -6.58
CA ASN A 40 12.25 -0.37 -6.61
C ASN A 40 11.74 0.70 -7.60
N ARG A 41 12.16 1.96 -7.36
CA ARG A 41 11.82 3.10 -8.22
C ARG A 41 12.22 2.85 -9.67
N SER A 42 11.45 3.42 -10.60
CA SER A 42 11.67 3.35 -12.05
C SER A 42 11.69 1.95 -12.67
N ALA A 43 11.20 0.91 -11.96
CA ALA A 43 11.12 -0.44 -12.51
C ALA A 43 10.18 -0.59 -13.72
N GLY A 44 9.26 0.37 -13.94
CA GLY A 44 8.28 0.35 -15.02
C GLY A 44 6.87 -0.13 -14.63
N LYS A 45 6.56 -0.23 -13.33
CA LYS A 45 5.24 -0.66 -12.82
C LYS A 45 4.11 0.20 -13.36
N THR A 46 4.17 1.51 -13.13
CA THR A 46 3.13 2.45 -13.56
C THR A 46 2.93 2.40 -15.07
N VAL A 47 4.01 2.39 -15.85
CA VAL A 47 3.96 2.23 -17.31
C VAL A 47 3.24 0.94 -17.72
N PHE A 48 3.60 -0.20 -17.12
CA PHE A 48 2.96 -1.49 -17.43
C PHE A 48 1.46 -1.48 -17.09
N TYR A 49 1.09 -1.09 -15.87
CA TYR A 49 -0.29 -1.16 -15.42
C TYR A 49 -1.19 -0.13 -16.10
N SER A 50 -0.70 1.09 -16.33
CA SER A 50 -1.42 2.10 -17.10
C SER A 50 -1.63 1.66 -18.54
N GLY A 51 -0.59 1.09 -19.15
CA GLY A 51 -0.68 0.48 -20.48
C GLY A 51 -1.70 -0.66 -20.49
N TYR A 52 -1.64 -1.56 -19.52
CA TYR A 52 -2.58 -2.68 -19.40
C TYR A 52 -4.04 -2.21 -19.24
N MET A 53 -4.32 -1.17 -18.45
CA MET A 53 -5.69 -0.64 -18.32
C MET A 53 -6.26 -0.20 -19.66
N LEU A 54 -5.47 0.55 -20.43
CA LEU A 54 -5.93 1.04 -21.73
C LEU A 54 -6.07 -0.10 -22.76
N HIS A 55 -5.16 -1.06 -22.74
CA HIS A 55 -5.25 -2.28 -23.55
C HIS A 55 -6.55 -3.04 -23.29
N ARG A 56 -6.92 -3.24 -22.02
CA ARG A 56 -8.18 -3.91 -21.64
C ARG A 56 -9.41 -3.13 -22.11
N TYR A 57 -9.39 -1.80 -22.06
CA TYR A 57 -10.45 -1.00 -22.65
C TYR A 57 -10.55 -1.19 -24.16
N ILE A 58 -9.43 -1.04 -24.89
CA ILE A 58 -9.44 -1.10 -26.36
C ILE A 58 -9.85 -2.50 -26.87
N GLN A 59 -9.38 -3.57 -26.22
CA GLN A 59 -9.68 -4.94 -26.66
C GLN A 59 -11.05 -5.44 -26.20
N ASN A 60 -11.47 -5.09 -24.97
CA ASN A 60 -12.61 -5.74 -24.32
C ASN A 60 -13.70 -4.76 -23.85
N ASN A 61 -13.54 -3.46 -24.10
CA ASN A 61 -14.42 -2.40 -23.59
C ASN A 61 -14.52 -2.39 -22.05
N GLU A 62 -13.44 -2.81 -21.37
CA GLU A 62 -13.34 -2.82 -19.92
C GLU A 62 -12.91 -1.45 -19.41
N LYS A 63 -13.87 -0.65 -18.91
CA LYS A 63 -13.57 0.66 -18.33
C LYS A 63 -12.72 0.53 -17.08
N PHE A 64 -11.87 1.51 -16.81
CA PHE A 64 -11.02 1.54 -15.61
C PHE A 64 -11.28 2.77 -14.74
N LEU A 65 -10.90 2.68 -13.47
CA LEU A 65 -10.90 3.78 -12.52
C LEU A 65 -9.46 4.02 -12.04
N LEU A 66 -8.96 5.23 -12.24
CA LEU A 66 -7.74 5.71 -11.61
C LEU A 66 -8.09 6.24 -10.23
N LEU A 67 -7.51 5.64 -9.21
CA LEU A 67 -7.73 5.98 -7.82
C LEU A 67 -6.48 6.64 -7.24
N TYR A 68 -6.68 7.79 -6.61
CA TYR A 68 -5.63 8.52 -5.88
C TYR A 68 -6.02 8.68 -4.41
N ARG A 69 -5.09 9.15 -3.57
CA ARG A 69 -5.36 9.38 -2.16
C ARG A 69 -6.16 10.67 -1.96
N ASN A 70 -5.63 11.76 -2.50
CA ASN A 70 -6.10 13.13 -2.32
C ASN A 70 -6.75 13.69 -3.59
N LYS A 71 -7.52 14.78 -3.43
CA LYS A 71 -8.27 15.42 -4.53
C LYS A 71 -7.38 16.22 -5.47
N TYR A 72 -6.28 16.81 -4.99
CA TYR A 72 -5.40 17.59 -5.86
C TYR A 72 -4.70 16.69 -6.89
N GLU A 73 -4.45 15.42 -6.55
CA GLU A 73 -3.84 14.43 -7.44
C GLU A 73 -4.75 14.10 -8.63
N THR A 74 -6.07 14.28 -8.49
CA THR A 74 -7.00 13.99 -9.58
C THR A 74 -6.98 15.05 -10.68
N GLU A 75 -6.47 16.25 -10.41
CA GLU A 75 -6.50 17.37 -11.37
C GLU A 75 -5.57 17.14 -12.57
N THR A 76 -4.47 16.41 -12.38
CA THR A 76 -3.47 16.11 -13.42
C THR A 76 -3.38 14.62 -13.74
N ALA A 77 -4.32 13.81 -13.24
CA ALA A 77 -4.30 12.36 -13.33
C ALA A 77 -4.19 11.84 -14.78
N VAL A 78 -5.05 12.30 -15.69
CA VAL A 78 -5.01 11.83 -17.09
C VAL A 78 -3.72 12.24 -17.79
N GLN A 79 -3.18 13.43 -17.51
CA GLN A 79 -1.91 13.87 -18.08
C GLN A 79 -0.74 12.97 -17.61
N ASN A 80 -0.68 12.68 -16.31
CA ASN A 80 0.34 11.81 -15.73
C ASN A 80 0.20 10.36 -16.22
N PHE A 81 -1.03 9.88 -16.37
CA PHE A 81 -1.34 8.55 -16.90
C PHE A 81 -0.96 8.43 -18.38
N ALA A 82 -1.36 9.40 -19.21
CA ALA A 82 -1.20 9.39 -20.66
C ALA A 82 0.27 9.62 -21.08
N SER A 83 0.95 10.59 -20.45
CA SER A 83 2.35 10.92 -20.77
C SER A 83 3.31 9.74 -20.67
N GLN A 84 2.96 8.73 -19.88
CA GLN A 84 3.77 7.54 -19.68
C GLN A 84 3.58 6.46 -20.75
N ILE A 85 2.46 6.43 -21.47
CA ILE A 85 2.06 5.26 -22.27
C ILE A 85 1.66 5.58 -23.71
N ILE A 86 1.18 6.80 -23.99
CA ILE A 86 0.62 7.12 -25.31
C ILE A 86 1.70 7.03 -26.39
N ASP A 87 2.82 7.72 -26.22
CA ASP A 87 3.91 7.69 -27.21
C ASP A 87 4.57 6.31 -27.32
N LEU A 88 4.53 5.50 -26.25
CA LEU A 88 5.16 4.19 -26.21
C LEU A 88 4.33 3.10 -26.89
N PHE A 89 3.01 3.12 -26.71
CA PHE A 89 2.14 1.99 -27.04
C PHE A 89 0.90 2.37 -27.83
N TYR A 90 0.52 3.65 -27.86
CA TYR A 90 -0.78 4.11 -28.37
C TYR A 90 -0.66 5.37 -29.23
N ALA A 91 0.37 5.44 -30.07
CA ALA A 91 0.63 6.62 -30.90
C ALA A 91 -0.60 6.94 -31.78
N GLY A 92 -1.11 8.18 -31.69
CA GLY A 92 -2.32 8.61 -32.39
C GLY A 92 -3.62 8.48 -31.58
N VAL A 93 -3.53 8.01 -30.34
CA VAL A 93 -4.61 8.06 -29.34
C VAL A 93 -4.48 9.34 -28.51
N GLU A 94 -5.61 10.00 -28.28
CA GLU A 94 -5.74 11.14 -27.39
C GLU A 94 -6.60 10.74 -26.19
N LEU A 95 -6.10 11.02 -24.98
CA LEU A 95 -6.86 10.91 -23.74
C LEU A 95 -7.13 12.30 -23.17
N THR A 96 -8.38 12.58 -22.82
CA THR A 96 -8.76 13.85 -22.20
C THR A 96 -9.54 13.63 -20.91
N GLN A 97 -9.40 14.57 -19.98
CA GLN A 97 -10.14 14.56 -18.72
C GLN A 97 -11.32 15.52 -18.83
N GLU A 98 -12.53 14.98 -18.75
CA GLU A 98 -13.76 15.76 -18.73
C GLU A 98 -14.31 15.81 -17.31
N ARG A 99 -14.64 17.02 -16.84
CA ARG A 99 -15.18 17.19 -15.49
C ARG A 99 -16.48 16.40 -15.33
N GLY A 100 -16.49 15.50 -14.35
CA GLY A 100 -17.68 14.76 -13.95
C GLY A 100 -18.47 15.54 -12.90
N ILE A 101 -18.48 15.02 -11.68
CA ILE A 101 -19.05 15.72 -10.53
C ILE A 101 -17.89 16.32 -9.72
N LYS A 102 -17.93 17.66 -9.57
CA LYS A 102 -16.89 18.42 -8.86
C LYS A 102 -16.55 17.78 -7.51
N ASN A 103 -15.26 17.57 -7.27
CA ASN A 103 -14.70 16.97 -6.05
C ASN A 103 -15.11 15.51 -5.78
N VAL A 104 -15.67 14.81 -6.77
CA VAL A 104 -16.09 13.41 -6.65
C VAL A 104 -15.38 12.55 -7.68
N TYR A 105 -15.61 12.80 -8.97
CA TYR A 105 -14.95 12.07 -10.04
C TYR A 105 -14.91 12.89 -11.32
N ASP A 106 -13.92 12.58 -12.15
CA ASP A 106 -13.83 13.04 -13.53
C ASP A 106 -13.91 11.84 -14.48
N LYS A 107 -14.29 12.11 -15.73
CA LYS A 107 -14.35 11.12 -16.80
C LYS A 107 -13.06 11.18 -17.61
N ILE A 108 -12.61 10.03 -18.06
CA ILE A 108 -11.51 9.90 -19.01
C ILE A 108 -12.14 9.53 -20.34
N THR A 109 -11.95 10.38 -21.35
CA THR A 109 -12.39 10.11 -22.71
C THR A 109 -11.22 9.78 -23.61
N ILE A 110 -11.44 8.86 -24.52
CA ILE A 110 -10.48 8.43 -25.53
C ILE A 110 -10.98 8.78 -26.92
N LYS A 111 -10.05 9.20 -27.77
CA LYS A 111 -10.27 9.46 -29.19
C LYS A 111 -9.08 8.95 -30.00
N ALA A 112 -9.34 8.42 -31.20
CA ALA A 112 -8.28 8.04 -32.14
C ALA A 112 -8.66 8.48 -33.56
N GLY A 113 -7.80 9.31 -34.19
CA GLY A 113 -8.10 9.93 -35.48
C GLY A 113 -9.40 10.75 -35.46
N ASP A 114 -10.32 10.48 -36.38
CA ASP A 114 -11.61 11.18 -36.50
C ASP A 114 -12.76 10.53 -35.71
N SER A 115 -12.47 9.59 -34.81
CA SER A 115 -13.52 8.94 -34.01
C SER A 115 -14.22 9.94 -33.08
N ALA A 116 -15.48 9.64 -32.73
CA ALA A 116 -16.12 10.33 -31.61
C ALA A 116 -15.39 9.99 -30.30
N PRO A 117 -15.29 10.92 -29.34
CA PRO A 117 -14.76 10.62 -28.02
C PRO A 117 -15.67 9.62 -27.28
N GLU A 118 -15.06 8.61 -26.66
CA GLU A 118 -15.75 7.60 -25.86
C GLU A 118 -15.22 7.59 -24.42
N ILE A 119 -16.06 7.27 -23.44
CA ILE A 119 -15.62 7.20 -22.04
C ILE A 119 -14.89 5.87 -21.81
N CYS A 120 -13.57 5.92 -21.62
CA CYS A 120 -12.76 4.75 -21.31
C CYS A 120 -12.51 4.53 -19.82
N GLY A 121 -12.72 5.55 -18.99
CA GLY A 121 -12.50 5.41 -17.57
C GLY A 121 -12.91 6.62 -16.77
N TYR A 122 -12.50 6.60 -15.50
CA TYR A 122 -12.81 7.65 -14.54
C TYR A 122 -11.61 7.90 -13.64
N VAL A 123 -11.58 9.08 -13.01
CA VAL A 123 -10.60 9.43 -11.98
C VAL A 123 -11.34 9.76 -10.70
N THR A 124 -10.89 9.25 -9.55
CA THR A 124 -11.40 9.66 -8.24
C THR A 124 -10.32 9.62 -7.16
N SER A 125 -10.69 10.01 -5.94
CA SER A 125 -9.81 9.94 -4.77
C SER A 125 -10.46 9.21 -3.60
N LEU A 126 -9.67 8.62 -2.71
CA LEU A 126 -10.13 8.05 -1.45
C LEU A 126 -10.84 9.08 -0.57
N ARG A 127 -10.42 10.35 -0.63
CA ARG A 127 -11.11 11.47 0.04
C ARG A 127 -12.54 11.70 -0.46
N ALA A 128 -12.92 11.16 -1.61
CA ALA A 128 -14.26 11.26 -2.19
C ALA A 128 -15.18 10.06 -1.87
N SER A 129 -14.74 9.11 -1.03
CA SER A 129 -15.45 7.84 -0.77
C SER A 129 -16.94 7.99 -0.44
N GLU A 130 -17.29 8.94 0.44
CA GLU A 130 -18.68 9.21 0.84
C GLU A 130 -19.52 9.77 -0.31
N GLN A 131 -18.93 10.59 -1.17
CA GLN A 131 -19.62 11.15 -2.32
C GLN A 131 -19.79 10.10 -3.41
N ILE A 132 -18.78 9.26 -3.66
CA ILE A 132 -18.82 8.19 -4.66
C ILE A 132 -19.99 7.25 -4.42
N LYS A 133 -20.31 6.92 -3.16
CA LYS A 133 -21.48 6.10 -2.82
C LYS A 133 -22.79 6.63 -3.42
N LYS A 134 -22.96 7.96 -3.48
CA LYS A 134 -24.17 8.63 -4.02
C LYS A 134 -24.22 8.65 -5.55
N TYR A 135 -23.06 8.59 -6.21
CA TYR A 135 -22.93 8.70 -7.67
C TYR A 135 -22.42 7.41 -8.32
N SER A 136 -22.40 6.31 -7.58
CA SER A 136 -21.89 5.00 -8.01
C SER A 136 -22.56 4.48 -9.29
N SER A 137 -23.84 4.78 -9.50
CA SER A 137 -24.57 4.44 -10.72
C SER A 137 -23.96 5.06 -11.98
N MET A 138 -23.37 6.26 -11.89
CA MET A 138 -22.70 6.95 -13.00
C MET A 138 -21.33 6.35 -13.35
N LEU A 139 -20.78 5.57 -12.42
CA LEU A 139 -19.53 4.83 -12.53
C LEU A 139 -19.79 3.34 -12.79
N SER A 140 -21.02 2.99 -13.19
CA SER A 140 -21.38 1.63 -13.55
C SER A 140 -20.56 1.16 -14.76
N GLY A 141 -20.08 -0.09 -14.69
CA GLY A 141 -19.27 -0.70 -15.74
C GLY A 141 -17.75 -0.56 -15.59
N VAL A 142 -17.25 0.10 -14.54
CA VAL A 142 -15.81 0.07 -14.20
C VAL A 142 -15.39 -1.38 -13.94
N SER A 143 -14.48 -1.93 -14.73
CA SER A 143 -14.04 -3.32 -14.61
C SER A 143 -12.72 -3.46 -13.84
N TRP A 144 -11.97 -2.37 -13.67
CA TRP A 144 -10.69 -2.37 -12.97
C TRP A 144 -10.51 -1.10 -12.16
N ILE A 145 -9.87 -1.20 -10.99
CA ILE A 145 -9.37 -0.06 -10.22
C ILE A 145 -7.84 -0.13 -10.23
N LEU A 146 -7.19 0.95 -10.64
CA LEU A 146 -5.74 1.14 -10.51
C LEU A 146 -5.49 2.21 -9.45
N PHE A 147 -4.84 1.81 -8.36
CA PHE A 147 -4.39 2.71 -7.31
C PHE A 147 -2.87 2.84 -7.37
N ASP A 148 -2.42 3.91 -8.00
CA ASP A 148 -1.00 4.24 -8.17
C ASP A 148 -0.44 5.00 -6.97
N GLU A 149 0.86 4.85 -6.73
CA GLU A 149 1.60 5.43 -5.60
C GLU A 149 0.89 5.27 -4.23
N ALA A 150 0.36 4.07 -4.00
CA ALA A 150 -0.42 3.76 -2.80
C ALA A 150 0.40 3.74 -1.50
N PHE A 151 1.74 3.73 -1.56
CA PHE A 151 2.62 3.75 -0.39
C PHE A 151 3.43 5.06 -0.38
N PRO A 152 3.02 6.07 0.40
CA PRO A 152 3.70 7.35 0.45
C PRO A 152 5.01 7.25 1.26
N GLU A 153 6.04 7.98 0.82
CA GLU A 153 7.38 7.91 1.43
C GLU A 153 7.46 8.56 2.81
N ASP A 154 6.55 9.49 3.11
CA ASP A 154 6.43 10.14 4.41
C ASP A 154 5.57 9.33 5.41
N ASP A 155 5.04 8.18 4.98
CA ASP A 155 4.18 7.29 5.76
C ASP A 155 2.86 7.95 6.21
N ILE A 156 2.42 9.02 5.51
CA ILE A 156 1.19 9.75 5.83
C ILE A 156 -0.01 9.19 5.05
N TYR A 157 -0.82 8.40 5.73
CA TYR A 157 -2.10 7.88 5.22
C TYR A 157 -3.30 8.72 5.66
N LEU A 158 -4.42 8.56 4.97
CA LEU A 158 -5.70 9.09 5.40
C LEU A 158 -6.22 8.33 6.64
N PRO A 159 -6.99 9.01 7.52
CA PRO A 159 -7.76 8.32 8.53
C PRO A 159 -8.73 7.31 7.89
N ASP A 160 -8.69 6.07 8.40
CA ASP A 160 -9.47 4.93 7.92
C ASP A 160 -9.29 4.64 6.41
N GLU A 161 -8.07 4.80 5.87
CA GLU A 161 -7.81 4.70 4.42
C GLU A 161 -8.31 3.39 3.78
N VAL A 162 -8.07 2.24 4.42
CA VAL A 162 -8.55 0.93 3.95
C VAL A 162 -10.07 0.88 3.90
N ARG A 163 -10.75 1.42 4.92
CA ARG A 163 -12.22 1.47 4.95
C ARG A 163 -12.77 2.36 3.84
N ARG A 164 -12.08 3.45 3.49
CA ARG A 164 -12.45 4.32 2.37
C ARG A 164 -12.33 3.58 1.04
N LEU A 165 -11.25 2.82 0.84
CA LEU A 165 -11.08 1.96 -0.33
C LEU A 165 -12.21 0.94 -0.43
N MET A 166 -12.51 0.21 0.66
CA MET A 166 -13.62 -0.74 0.71
C MET A 166 -14.96 -0.08 0.37
N SER A 167 -15.23 1.12 0.92
CA SER A 167 -16.47 1.86 0.65
C SER A 167 -16.63 2.22 -0.83
N ILE A 168 -15.54 2.60 -1.50
CA ILE A 168 -15.52 2.86 -2.95
C ILE A 168 -15.74 1.55 -3.72
N HIS A 169 -14.98 0.50 -3.41
CA HIS A 169 -15.10 -0.80 -4.06
C HIS A 169 -16.52 -1.35 -3.96
N ASP A 170 -17.07 -1.46 -2.74
CA ASP A 170 -18.44 -1.91 -2.49
C ASP A 170 -19.47 -1.09 -3.25
N SER A 171 -19.25 0.22 -3.42
CA SER A 171 -20.18 1.10 -4.14
C SER A 171 -20.16 0.81 -5.64
N LEU A 172 -19.00 0.50 -6.20
CA LEU A 172 -18.79 0.27 -7.62
C LEU A 172 -19.06 -1.18 -8.04
N ALA A 173 -18.81 -2.14 -7.15
CA ALA A 173 -19.05 -3.56 -7.37
C ALA A 173 -20.55 -3.94 -7.33
N ARG A 174 -21.44 -2.97 -7.05
CA ARG A 174 -22.89 -3.11 -7.15
C ARG A 174 -23.36 -2.96 -8.60
N GLY A 175 -24.26 -3.84 -9.04
CA GLY A 175 -24.98 -3.71 -10.31
C GLY A 175 -24.67 -4.79 -11.35
N GLY A 176 -25.33 -4.71 -12.51
CA GLY A 176 -25.20 -5.71 -13.58
C GLY A 176 -25.99 -7.01 -13.35
N GLY A 177 -27.04 -6.98 -12.53
CA GLY A 177 -27.87 -8.15 -12.21
C GLY A 177 -27.30 -9.07 -11.12
N ALA A 178 -26.08 -8.81 -10.63
CA ALA A 178 -25.45 -9.50 -9.52
C ALA A 178 -25.43 -8.62 -8.25
N GLN A 179 -25.52 -9.26 -7.08
CA GLN A 179 -25.40 -8.56 -5.79
C GLN A 179 -23.96 -8.08 -5.52
N ASN A 180 -22.98 -8.80 -6.05
CA ASN A 180 -21.56 -8.43 -6.05
C ASN A 180 -20.95 -8.89 -7.38
N ARG A 181 -20.25 -8.00 -8.07
CA ARG A 181 -19.54 -8.31 -9.32
C ARG A 181 -18.03 -8.25 -9.09
N TYR A 182 -17.30 -9.07 -9.82
CA TYR A 182 -15.84 -9.04 -9.81
C TYR A 182 -15.31 -7.64 -10.18
N LEU A 183 -14.58 -7.01 -9.25
CA LEU A 183 -13.98 -5.69 -9.44
C LEU A 183 -12.55 -5.68 -8.86
N PRO A 184 -11.56 -6.12 -9.63
CA PRO A 184 -10.18 -6.18 -9.17
C PRO A 184 -9.58 -4.79 -8.92
N VAL A 185 -8.84 -4.69 -7.82
CA VAL A 185 -8.04 -3.53 -7.42
C VAL A 185 -6.57 -3.89 -7.56
N ILE A 186 -5.87 -3.13 -8.38
CA ILE A 186 -4.41 -3.21 -8.52
C ILE A 186 -3.82 -2.03 -7.74
N ILE A 187 -3.09 -2.35 -6.68
CA ILE A 187 -2.41 -1.40 -5.80
C ILE A 187 -0.92 -1.45 -6.17
N ILE A 188 -0.36 -0.33 -6.62
CA ILE A 188 1.06 -0.26 -6.96
C ILE A 188 1.77 0.81 -6.13
N GLY A 189 3.03 0.53 -5.79
CA GLY A 189 3.86 1.49 -5.10
C GLY A 189 5.29 1.00 -4.91
N ASN A 190 6.10 1.80 -4.23
CA ASN A 190 7.50 1.43 -3.98
C ASN A 190 7.64 0.61 -2.69
N LEU A 191 8.79 -0.03 -2.50
CA LEU A 191 9.12 -0.71 -1.25
C LEU A 191 9.46 0.34 -0.17
N ILE A 192 8.43 0.90 0.47
CA ILE A 192 8.59 1.95 1.48
C ILE A 192 8.65 1.38 2.89
N ASN A 193 7.52 0.83 3.37
CA ASN A 193 7.40 0.27 4.71
C ASN A 193 6.52 -0.98 4.67
N VAL A 194 6.94 -2.03 5.38
CA VAL A 194 6.10 -3.21 5.60
C VAL A 194 4.99 -2.94 6.61
N ASP A 195 5.20 -2.01 7.55
CA ASP A 195 4.17 -1.55 8.49
C ASP A 195 3.33 -0.46 7.80
N ASN A 196 2.32 -0.89 7.04
CA ASN A 196 1.38 0.00 6.37
C ASN A 196 -0.04 -0.52 6.49
N PRO A 197 -1.07 0.35 6.41
CA PRO A 197 -2.45 -0.03 6.71
C PRO A 197 -3.00 -1.12 5.80
N TYR A 198 -2.51 -1.26 4.55
CA TYR A 198 -2.93 -2.33 3.65
C TYR A 198 -2.38 -3.69 4.09
N TYR A 199 -1.08 -3.77 4.39
CA TYR A 199 -0.47 -5.01 4.87
C TYR A 199 -0.99 -5.42 6.25
N SER A 200 -1.25 -4.45 7.14
CA SER A 200 -1.91 -4.72 8.42
C SER A 200 -3.33 -5.24 8.23
N ALA A 201 -4.11 -4.65 7.32
CA ALA A 201 -5.47 -5.12 7.02
C ALA A 201 -5.51 -6.53 6.42
N LEU A 202 -4.46 -6.93 5.69
CA LEU A 202 -4.29 -8.28 5.16
C LEU A 202 -3.66 -9.26 6.17
N ASN A 203 -3.24 -8.78 7.35
CA ASN A 203 -2.56 -9.53 8.40
C ASN A 203 -1.26 -10.23 7.91
N ILE A 204 -0.46 -9.51 7.13
CA ILE A 204 0.78 -10.05 6.54
C ILE A 204 2.06 -9.39 7.05
N VAL A 205 1.98 -8.34 7.87
CA VAL A 205 3.15 -7.59 8.36
C VAL A 205 4.20 -8.50 8.98
N ASP A 206 3.78 -9.48 9.77
CA ASP A 206 4.68 -10.42 10.46
C ASP A 206 5.29 -11.50 9.55
N GLN A 207 4.63 -11.79 8.43
CA GLN A 207 5.02 -12.86 7.51
C GLN A 207 5.84 -12.32 6.33
N LEU A 208 5.65 -11.04 6.00
CA LEU A 208 6.19 -10.44 4.80
C LEU A 208 7.64 -9.99 5.06
N THR A 209 8.58 -10.74 4.49
CA THR A 209 10.00 -10.39 4.51
C THR A 209 10.42 -9.81 3.17
N ILE A 210 11.55 -9.11 3.13
CA ILE A 210 12.11 -8.55 1.88
C ILE A 210 12.49 -9.63 0.85
N GLU A 211 12.74 -10.85 1.31
CA GLU A 211 13.02 -12.02 0.48
C GLU A 211 11.74 -12.58 -0.17
N THR A 212 10.56 -12.22 0.35
CA THR A 212 9.28 -12.70 -0.15
C THR A 212 8.95 -12.03 -1.48
N ASN A 213 9.20 -12.72 -2.59
CA ASN A 213 8.88 -12.21 -3.92
C ASN A 213 7.38 -12.28 -4.23
N TYR A 214 6.69 -13.32 -3.75
CA TYR A 214 5.25 -13.50 -3.91
C TYR A 214 4.65 -14.07 -2.65
N MET A 215 3.50 -13.53 -2.26
CA MET A 215 2.66 -14.06 -1.18
C MET A 215 1.21 -14.05 -1.63
N ARG A 216 0.42 -15.03 -1.19
CA ARG A 216 -0.99 -15.16 -1.55
C ARG A 216 -1.80 -15.40 -0.29
N GLY A 217 -2.98 -14.81 -0.22
CA GLY A 217 -3.94 -15.09 0.83
C GLY A 217 -5.32 -15.31 0.26
N ASP A 218 -6.33 -15.05 1.08
CA ASP A 218 -7.73 -15.20 0.70
C ASP A 218 -8.18 -14.01 -0.13
N GLY A 219 -8.44 -14.20 -1.43
CA GLY A 219 -8.86 -13.12 -2.33
C GLY A 219 -7.79 -12.09 -2.69
N TRP A 220 -6.51 -12.30 -2.34
CA TRP A 220 -5.43 -11.36 -2.64
C TRP A 220 -4.08 -12.03 -3.00
N VAL A 221 -3.27 -11.31 -3.78
CA VAL A 221 -1.88 -11.66 -4.12
C VAL A 221 -0.99 -10.43 -4.00
N VAL A 222 0.17 -10.60 -3.35
CA VAL A 222 1.22 -9.58 -3.23
C VAL A 222 2.46 -10.03 -3.97
N GLU A 223 3.06 -9.10 -4.71
CA GLU A 223 4.36 -9.21 -5.35
C GLU A 223 5.33 -8.15 -4.78
N GLN A 224 6.54 -8.58 -4.44
CA GLN A 224 7.69 -7.69 -4.22
C GLN A 224 8.76 -7.96 -5.26
N ALA A 225 8.66 -7.26 -6.38
CA ALA A 225 9.63 -7.37 -7.46
C ALA A 225 10.87 -6.52 -7.18
N PHE A 226 11.97 -6.85 -7.85
CA PHE A 226 13.18 -6.05 -7.89
C PHE A 226 13.72 -6.03 -9.31
N ASN A 227 13.84 -4.85 -9.92
CA ASN A 227 14.39 -4.69 -11.25
C ASN A 227 15.87 -4.30 -11.13
N ALA A 228 16.75 -5.28 -11.38
CA ALA A 228 18.19 -5.10 -11.31
C ALA A 228 18.74 -4.13 -12.37
N ALA A 229 18.13 -4.07 -13.57
CA ALA A 229 18.54 -3.14 -14.61
C ALA A 229 18.25 -1.69 -14.19
N SER A 230 17.09 -1.42 -13.60
CA SER A 230 16.75 -0.11 -13.02
C SER A 230 17.72 0.26 -11.90
N ALA A 231 18.00 -0.68 -10.98
CA ALA A 231 18.93 -0.45 -9.87
C ALA A 231 20.34 -0.09 -10.36
N GLN A 232 20.86 -0.81 -11.36
CA GLN A 232 22.16 -0.51 -11.96
C GLN A 232 22.19 0.84 -12.68
N ALA A 233 21.14 1.17 -13.44
CA ALA A 233 21.04 2.47 -14.11
C ALA A 233 21.00 3.63 -13.10
N HIS A 234 20.31 3.46 -11.98
CA HIS A 234 20.30 4.44 -10.89
C HIS A 234 21.66 4.58 -10.24
N ALA A 235 22.32 3.47 -9.90
CA ALA A 235 23.69 3.47 -9.34
C ALA A 235 24.71 4.17 -10.25
N GLN A 236 24.54 4.02 -11.57
CA GLN A 236 25.39 4.64 -12.58
C GLN A 236 24.96 6.07 -12.96
N SER A 237 23.92 6.64 -12.36
CA SER A 237 23.52 8.01 -12.68
C SER A 237 24.49 9.02 -12.05
N ALA A 238 24.75 10.12 -12.73
CA ALA A 238 25.63 11.17 -12.21
C ALA A 238 25.11 11.75 -10.88
N PHE A 239 23.78 11.81 -10.72
CA PHE A 239 23.11 12.27 -9.52
C PHE A 239 23.41 11.37 -8.31
N HIS A 240 23.20 10.05 -8.44
CA HIS A 240 23.45 9.12 -7.34
C HIS A 240 24.94 9.01 -7.03
N ARG A 241 25.83 9.03 -8.04
CA ARG A 241 27.28 9.10 -7.79
C ARG A 241 27.70 10.35 -7.00
N ALA A 242 27.04 11.49 -7.23
CA ALA A 242 27.36 12.73 -6.52
C ALA A 242 26.85 12.73 -5.07
N LEU A 243 25.77 11.99 -4.78
CA LEU A 243 25.07 11.97 -3.48
C LEU A 243 25.18 10.63 -2.74
N ASP A 244 26.11 9.77 -3.13
CA ASP A 244 26.32 8.43 -2.55
C ASP A 244 26.47 8.46 -1.01
N ARG A 245 27.05 9.54 -0.48
CA ARG A 245 27.25 9.73 0.97
C ARG A 245 25.96 10.01 1.76
N VAL A 246 24.84 10.29 1.10
CA VAL A 246 23.58 10.72 1.75
C VAL A 246 22.69 9.53 2.13
N GLY A 247 23.02 8.30 1.72
CA GLY A 247 22.33 7.08 2.15
C GLY A 247 20.90 6.89 1.60
N TYR A 248 20.32 7.92 0.97
CA TYR A 248 18.97 7.89 0.38
C TYR A 248 18.83 6.92 -0.82
N GLY A 249 19.95 6.51 -1.44
CA GLY A 249 19.95 5.64 -2.62
C GLY A 249 19.65 4.15 -2.37
N ALA A 250 19.71 3.69 -1.11
CA ALA A 250 19.70 2.27 -0.76
C ALA A 250 18.44 1.53 -1.29
N ALA A 251 17.23 2.08 -1.11
CA ALA A 251 15.99 1.44 -1.57
C ALA A 251 15.80 1.44 -3.10
N SER A 252 16.54 2.27 -3.83
CA SER A 252 16.51 2.29 -5.31
C SER A 252 17.55 1.34 -5.91
N MET A 253 18.64 1.08 -5.19
CA MET A 253 19.79 0.28 -5.62
C MET A 253 19.75 -1.17 -5.09
N GLU A 254 19.11 -1.39 -3.94
CA GLU A 254 18.97 -2.69 -3.29
C GLU A 254 17.49 -3.00 -3.04
N LYS A 255 17.16 -4.29 -2.92
CA LYS A 255 15.83 -4.71 -2.50
C LYS A 255 15.75 -4.54 -0.99
N THR A 256 15.42 -3.34 -0.53
CA THR A 256 15.22 -3.00 0.88
C THR A 256 13.98 -2.13 1.04
N TYR A 257 13.41 -2.10 2.24
CA TYR A 257 12.37 -1.14 2.59
C TYR A 257 13.04 0.20 2.93
N LEU A 258 12.53 1.30 2.37
CA LEU A 258 13.09 2.64 2.59
C LEU A 258 13.09 3.05 4.06
N ASN A 259 11.99 2.81 4.78
CA ASN A 259 11.75 3.34 6.13
C ASN A 259 11.66 2.27 7.22
N THR A 260 11.75 0.98 6.87
CA THR A 260 11.62 -0.08 7.87
C THR A 260 12.93 -0.30 8.63
N ASP A 261 12.92 0.09 9.90
CA ASP A 261 14.02 -0.18 10.82
C ASP A 261 13.77 -1.49 11.59
N TYR A 262 14.51 -2.53 11.21
CA TYR A 262 14.49 -3.85 11.85
C TYR A 262 15.35 -3.93 13.12
N GLN A 263 15.98 -2.83 13.55
CA GLN A 263 16.79 -2.85 14.76
C GLN A 263 15.98 -3.31 15.96
N PHE A 264 16.57 -4.24 16.71
CA PHE A 264 16.02 -4.83 17.93
C PHE A 264 14.79 -5.73 17.75
N ILE A 265 14.43 -6.10 16.51
CA ILE A 265 13.38 -7.10 16.26
C ILE A 265 13.97 -8.51 16.39
N GLU A 266 13.41 -9.31 17.30
CA GLU A 266 13.79 -10.70 17.55
C GLU A 266 12.52 -11.57 17.68
N ASN A 267 12.07 -12.14 16.56
CA ASN A 267 10.86 -12.97 16.50
C ASN A 267 11.04 -14.39 17.10
N GLN A 268 12.28 -14.80 17.38
CA GLN A 268 12.61 -16.12 17.94
C GLN A 268 12.50 -16.17 19.47
N ILE A 269 12.41 -15.02 20.15
CA ILE A 269 12.25 -14.99 21.61
C ILE A 269 10.84 -15.47 21.95
N VAL A 270 10.75 -16.60 22.66
CA VAL A 270 9.48 -17.07 23.20
C VAL A 270 8.96 -16.05 24.22
N ASP A 271 7.67 -15.75 24.18
CA ASP A 271 6.91 -14.87 25.09
C ASP A 271 6.90 -15.39 26.56
N LYS A 272 8.09 -15.53 27.14
CA LYS A 272 8.36 -16.03 28.49
C LYS A 272 9.16 -15.01 29.27
N GLY A 273 8.87 -14.90 30.55
CA GLY A 273 9.50 -13.94 31.45
C GLY A 273 8.48 -13.30 32.40
N ILE A 274 9.00 -12.44 33.27
CA ILE A 274 8.21 -11.72 34.27
C ILE A 274 7.36 -10.66 33.55
N TYR A 275 6.03 -10.76 33.65
CA TYR A 275 5.12 -9.80 33.03
C TYR A 275 5.20 -8.43 33.72
N ILE A 276 5.54 -7.39 32.96
CA ILE A 276 5.71 -6.03 33.48
C ILE A 276 4.41 -5.24 33.34
N CYS A 277 3.89 -5.15 32.12
CA CYS A 277 2.66 -4.42 31.81
C CYS A 277 2.13 -4.79 30.42
N SER A 278 0.89 -4.39 30.15
CA SER A 278 0.33 -4.35 28.80
C SER A 278 0.40 -2.92 28.25
N ILE A 279 0.71 -2.77 26.97
CA ILE A 279 0.65 -1.49 26.26
C ILE A 279 -0.48 -1.59 25.23
N LYS A 280 -1.43 -0.66 25.28
CA LYS A 280 -2.50 -0.55 24.30
C LYS A 280 -2.11 0.50 23.25
N TYR A 281 -2.18 0.14 21.98
CA TYR A 281 -1.95 1.04 20.86
C TYR A 281 -2.93 0.71 19.73
N GLY A 282 -3.75 1.70 19.35
CA GLY A 282 -4.92 1.50 18.51
C GLY A 282 -5.93 0.53 19.14
N LYS A 283 -6.31 -0.50 18.37
CA LYS A 283 -7.24 -1.56 18.82
C LYS A 283 -6.52 -2.77 19.42
N HIS A 284 -5.21 -2.74 19.54
CA HIS A 284 -4.39 -3.89 19.90
C HIS A 284 -3.73 -3.71 21.27
N LEU A 285 -3.51 -4.84 21.95
CA LEU A 285 -2.83 -4.94 23.24
C LEU A 285 -1.55 -5.74 23.07
N TYR A 286 -0.45 -5.19 23.57
CA TYR A 286 0.89 -5.76 23.47
C TYR A 286 1.44 -6.03 24.87
N SER A 287 2.10 -7.16 25.06
CA SER A 287 2.72 -7.55 26.32
C SER A 287 4.14 -7.01 26.43
N VAL A 288 4.55 -6.59 27.63
CA VAL A 288 5.96 -6.33 27.95
C VAL A 288 6.39 -7.30 29.05
N ARG A 289 7.41 -8.12 28.76
CA ARG A 289 7.98 -9.10 29.70
C ARG A 289 9.46 -8.84 29.91
N TYR A 290 9.95 -9.09 31.11
CA TYR A 290 11.39 -9.14 31.39
C TYR A 290 11.85 -10.61 31.34
N ASN A 291 12.78 -10.91 30.44
CA ASN A 291 13.36 -12.23 30.32
C ASN A 291 14.67 -12.29 31.14
N GLU A 292 14.62 -13.02 32.24
CA GLU A 292 15.75 -13.16 33.17
C GLU A 292 16.96 -13.85 32.54
N ASN A 293 16.76 -14.73 31.54
CA ASN A 293 17.84 -15.49 30.91
C ASN A 293 18.68 -14.63 29.95
N THR A 294 18.05 -13.67 29.28
CA THR A 294 18.71 -12.81 28.28
C THR A 294 18.95 -11.39 28.79
N ASP A 295 18.45 -11.05 29.98
CA ASP A 295 18.46 -9.71 30.57
C ASP A 295 17.86 -8.63 29.65
N PHE A 296 16.87 -9.03 28.85
CA PHE A 296 16.15 -8.15 27.93
C PHE A 296 14.68 -7.98 28.30
N TYR A 297 14.16 -6.80 28.02
CA TYR A 297 12.73 -6.52 28.01
C TYR A 297 12.19 -6.85 26.63
N TYR A 298 11.28 -7.81 26.56
CA TYR A 298 10.68 -8.28 25.33
C TYR A 298 9.25 -7.76 25.20
N ALA A 299 8.95 -7.09 24.08
CA ALA A 299 7.61 -6.69 23.72
C ALA A 299 7.00 -7.69 22.73
N GLY A 300 5.87 -8.28 23.08
CA GLY A 300 5.21 -9.35 22.34
C GLY A 300 3.72 -9.10 22.09
N THR A 301 3.11 -9.97 21.29
CA THR A 301 1.69 -9.86 20.87
C THR A 301 0.73 -10.66 21.74
N ASN A 302 1.22 -11.28 22.81
CA ASN A 302 0.43 -12.14 23.70
C ASN A 302 0.22 -11.47 25.07
N PRO A 303 -0.72 -10.52 25.22
CA PRO A 303 -1.03 -9.90 26.50
C PRO A 303 -1.64 -10.91 27.49
N ASP A 304 -1.34 -10.74 28.77
CA ASP A 304 -1.96 -11.52 29.85
C ASP A 304 -3.29 -10.87 30.26
N PRO A 305 -4.45 -11.53 30.05
CA PRO A 305 -5.76 -10.97 30.40
C PRO A 305 -5.95 -10.73 31.90
N SER A 306 -5.17 -11.39 32.76
CA SER A 306 -5.25 -11.21 34.22
C SER A 306 -4.49 -9.96 34.70
N CYS A 307 -3.65 -9.38 33.84
CA CYS A 307 -2.87 -8.19 34.18
C CYS A 307 -3.76 -6.94 34.17
N LYS A 308 -4.04 -6.39 35.35
CA LYS A 308 -4.80 -5.13 35.52
C LYS A 308 -3.98 -3.88 35.18
N TYR A 309 -2.67 -4.02 34.94
CA TYR A 309 -1.79 -2.89 34.67
C TYR A 309 -1.59 -2.70 33.17
N VAL A 310 -2.54 -2.00 32.55
CA VAL A 310 -2.55 -1.66 31.13
C VAL A 310 -2.29 -0.16 30.96
N GLN A 311 -1.33 0.17 30.10
CA GLN A 311 -0.94 1.54 29.78
C GLN A 311 -1.32 1.88 28.34
N ALA A 312 -1.96 3.02 28.12
CA ALA A 312 -2.18 3.57 26.80
C ALA A 312 -0.86 4.10 26.23
N ALA A 313 -0.55 3.77 24.98
CA ALA A 313 0.65 4.24 24.29
C ALA A 313 0.58 5.75 24.04
N THR A 314 -0.55 6.22 23.52
CA THR A 314 -0.86 7.64 23.28
C THR A 314 -2.14 8.07 24.01
N GLU A 315 -2.43 9.38 24.04
CA GLU A 315 -3.68 9.90 24.60
C GLU A 315 -4.92 9.42 23.82
N ALA A 316 -4.77 9.11 22.52
CA ALA A 316 -5.86 8.59 21.69
C ALA A 316 -6.24 7.14 22.05
N ASP A 317 -5.37 6.42 22.79
CA ASP A 317 -5.56 5.00 23.10
C ASP A 317 -6.25 4.76 24.46
N ILE A 318 -6.58 5.83 25.20
CA ILE A 318 -7.22 5.76 26.52
C ILE A 318 -8.60 5.09 26.42
N ASP A 319 -8.88 4.18 27.34
CA ASP A 319 -10.22 3.63 27.58
C ASP A 319 -10.42 3.23 29.06
N ASP A 320 -11.55 2.59 29.37
CA ASP A 320 -11.89 2.14 30.72
C ASP A 320 -10.85 1.20 31.34
N ASN A 321 -10.05 0.52 30.52
CA ASN A 321 -9.07 -0.48 30.94
C ASN A 321 -7.62 -0.01 30.79
N ALA A 322 -7.35 1.05 30.01
CA ALA A 322 -6.02 1.52 29.66
C ALA A 322 -5.84 3.01 30.01
N ILE A 323 -4.88 3.29 30.89
CA ILE A 323 -4.57 4.66 31.33
C ILE A 323 -3.32 5.20 30.64
N TYR A 324 -3.35 6.47 30.24
CA TYR A 324 -2.18 7.20 29.79
C TYR A 324 -1.52 7.90 30.98
N ASP A 325 -0.37 7.41 31.44
CA ASP A 325 0.42 8.05 32.50
C ASP A 325 1.86 8.34 32.00
N PRO A 326 2.18 9.60 31.68
CA PRO A 326 3.53 10.01 31.26
C PRO A 326 4.63 9.75 32.30
N LEU A 327 4.27 9.63 33.58
CA LEU A 327 5.19 9.44 34.69
C LEU A 327 5.27 7.98 35.16
N SER A 328 4.60 7.07 34.45
CA SER A 328 4.47 5.68 34.86
C SER A 328 5.83 4.99 35.00
N ARG A 329 5.92 4.09 35.98
CA ARG A 329 7.15 3.34 36.27
C ARG A 329 7.56 2.50 35.06
N ALA A 330 6.60 1.88 34.39
CA ALA A 330 6.85 1.11 33.16
C ALA A 330 7.41 1.98 32.03
N ARG A 331 6.85 3.18 31.81
CA ARG A 331 7.34 4.11 30.78
C ARG A 331 8.78 4.53 31.06
N LYS A 332 9.08 4.96 32.28
CA LYS A 332 10.44 5.37 32.69
C LYS A 332 11.43 4.21 32.57
N LEU A 333 11.02 3.01 32.99
CA LEU A 333 11.85 1.81 32.89
C LEU A 333 12.17 1.47 31.43
N LEU A 334 11.15 1.34 30.58
CA LEU A 334 11.34 0.99 29.17
C LEU A 334 12.13 2.07 28.43
N LYS A 335 11.89 3.35 28.71
CA LYS A 335 12.68 4.45 28.12
C LYS A 335 14.16 4.37 28.49
N LYS A 336 14.48 4.06 29.75
CA LYS A 336 15.87 3.84 30.18
C LYS A 336 16.46 2.61 29.50
N LYS A 337 15.77 1.48 29.56
CA LYS A 337 16.26 0.20 29.03
C LYS A 337 16.40 0.20 27.51
N PHE A 338 15.57 0.95 26.81
CA PHE A 338 15.71 1.16 25.37
C PHE A 338 17.01 1.90 25.05
N ARG A 339 17.35 2.96 25.80
CA ARG A 339 18.64 3.68 25.66
C ARG A 339 19.84 2.79 26.00
N ASP A 340 19.67 1.86 26.93
CA ASP A 340 20.69 0.88 27.29
C ASP A 340 20.77 -0.31 26.28
N ASN A 341 20.04 -0.26 25.16
CA ASN A 341 19.91 -1.33 24.16
C ASN A 341 19.39 -2.67 24.71
N LYS A 342 18.57 -2.63 25.78
CA LYS A 342 18.02 -3.80 26.47
C LYS A 342 16.56 -4.09 26.18
N VAL A 343 15.99 -3.51 25.13
CA VAL A 343 14.61 -3.81 24.69
C VAL A 343 14.69 -4.55 23.37
N ARG A 344 13.84 -5.58 23.22
CA ARG A 344 13.64 -6.36 21.99
C ARG A 344 12.15 -6.43 21.68
N PHE A 345 11.83 -6.50 20.40
CA PHE A 345 10.47 -6.49 19.90
C PHE A 345 10.19 -7.76 19.11
N LYS A 346 8.97 -8.29 19.20
CA LYS A 346 8.57 -9.45 18.42
C LYS A 346 8.44 -9.13 16.94
N ASN A 347 7.93 -7.95 16.63
CA ASN A 347 7.62 -7.47 15.29
C ASN A 347 7.62 -5.93 15.26
N LEU A 348 7.32 -5.36 14.10
CA LEU A 348 7.28 -3.90 13.94
C LEU A 348 6.13 -3.25 14.71
N GLU A 349 4.96 -3.90 14.80
CA GLU A 349 3.82 -3.37 15.54
C GLU A 349 4.13 -3.19 17.04
N THR A 350 4.76 -4.19 17.67
CA THR A 350 5.20 -4.11 19.07
C THR A 350 6.28 -3.04 19.25
N ARG A 351 7.18 -2.86 18.26
CA ARG A 351 8.17 -1.77 18.26
C ARG A 351 7.47 -0.41 18.18
N SER A 352 6.58 -0.20 17.22
CA SER A 352 5.80 1.03 17.05
C SER A 352 5.03 1.36 18.34
N ALA A 353 4.29 0.40 18.90
CA ALA A 353 3.55 0.58 20.15
C ALA A 353 4.43 1.01 21.33
N VAL A 354 5.58 0.35 21.53
CA VAL A 354 6.51 0.71 22.61
C VAL A 354 7.19 2.05 22.36
N LEU A 355 7.57 2.37 21.12
CA LEU A 355 8.19 3.65 20.77
C LEU A 355 7.25 4.83 20.99
N HIS A 356 5.99 4.71 20.58
CA HIS A 356 4.94 5.69 20.88
C HIS A 356 4.77 5.84 22.40
N PHE A 357 4.72 4.73 23.13
CA PHE A 357 4.62 4.74 24.59
C PHE A 357 5.80 5.44 25.28
N ILE A 358 7.06 5.20 24.89
CA ILE A 358 8.21 5.82 25.58
C ILE A 358 8.49 7.28 25.16
N ASN A 359 8.06 7.66 23.95
CA ASN A 359 8.28 8.99 23.40
C ASN A 359 7.12 9.95 23.70
N GLY A 360 5.91 9.45 23.99
CA GLY A 360 4.76 10.28 24.33
C GLY A 360 4.30 11.15 23.16
N ARG A 361 4.36 10.60 21.94
CA ARG A 361 3.85 11.22 20.71
C ARG A 361 2.79 10.32 20.11
#